data_AF-A0A348WDP0-F1
#
_entry.id   AF-A0A348WDP0-F1
#
_cell.length_a   1.000
_cell.length_b   1.000
_cell.length_c   1.000
_cell.angle_alpha   90.00
_cell.angle_beta   90.00
_cell.angle_gamma   90.00
#
_symmetry.space_group_name_H-M   'P 1'
#
loop_
_entity.id
_entity.type
_entity.pdbx_description
1 polymer ?
#
loop_
_entity_poly.entity_id
_entity_poly.type
_entity_poly.pdbx_seq_one_letter_code
_entity_poly.pdbx_strand_id
1 'polypeptide(L)'
;MAFGEAGTLVANSPTANTPITVTLTDPLTNPVFAFTATQNGSDPFVLRVIDETLDADGNTTAFTFIIEEWEYSNGGHETNETINWLAIEEGVHTLPDGRIVEAGTTSANHTDSAVSLTGGFTAPPVVLTSVMSNNDTTTVDSDPHAITASGFNLRLQEEEGQNGSHLQENVGWIAIQPGGSASSGTANSFTGVDEIPDTLPLGDTFTNPVVLGET
;
A
#
# COMPACT_ATOMS: atom_id res chain seq x y z
N MET A 1 -19.60 12.00 4.39
CA MET A 1 -18.78 11.86 3.18
C MET A 1 -17.84 10.70 3.46
N ALA A 2 -17.71 9.74 2.54
CA ALA A 2 -16.72 8.68 2.71
C ALA A 2 -15.34 9.32 2.51
N PHE A 3 -14.38 8.98 3.36
CA PHE A 3 -13.00 9.47 3.29
C PHE A 3 -12.07 8.49 2.57
N GLY A 4 -12.64 7.53 1.85
CA GLY A 4 -11.87 6.51 1.16
C GLY A 4 -12.72 5.47 0.43
N GLU A 5 -12.05 4.69 -0.40
CA GLU A 5 -12.61 3.66 -1.27
C GLU A 5 -11.66 2.46 -1.29
N ALA A 6 -12.20 1.26 -1.42
CA ALA A 6 -11.41 0.04 -1.57
C ALA A 6 -12.00 -0.82 -2.69
N GLY A 7 -11.16 -1.56 -3.37
CA GLY A 7 -11.59 -2.38 -4.49
C GLY A 7 -10.65 -3.51 -4.83
N THR A 8 -11.08 -4.29 -5.82
CA THR A 8 -10.33 -5.42 -6.36
C THR A 8 -10.47 -5.44 -7.87
N LEU A 9 -9.39 -5.82 -8.57
CA LEU A 9 -9.40 -6.05 -10.00
C LEU A 9 -8.48 -7.22 -10.36
N VAL A 10 -8.64 -7.76 -11.56
CA VAL A 10 -7.72 -8.75 -12.13
C VAL A 10 -6.96 -8.08 -13.28
N ALA A 11 -5.63 -8.08 -13.21
CA ALA A 11 -4.78 -7.45 -14.21
C ALA A 11 -3.44 -8.18 -14.37
N ASN A 12 -2.75 -7.87 -15.45
CA ASN A 12 -1.39 -8.29 -15.74
C ASN A 12 -0.64 -7.12 -16.42
N SER A 13 0.66 -7.30 -16.67
CA SER A 13 1.50 -6.33 -17.36
C SER A 13 2.37 -7.06 -18.42
N PRO A 14 1.82 -7.44 -19.58
CA PRO A 14 2.54 -8.24 -20.57
C PRO A 14 3.80 -7.58 -21.15
N THR A 15 3.88 -6.26 -21.05
CA THR A 15 5.10 -5.49 -21.26
C THR A 15 5.50 -4.81 -19.96
N ALA A 16 6.79 -4.55 -19.77
CA ALA A 16 7.26 -3.91 -18.55
C ALA A 16 6.52 -2.60 -18.24
N ASN A 17 6.10 -2.48 -16.98
CA ASN A 17 5.49 -1.28 -16.41
C ASN A 17 4.28 -0.77 -17.22
N THR A 18 3.43 -1.69 -17.69
CA THR A 18 2.21 -1.33 -18.42
C THR A 18 1.25 -0.60 -17.47
N PRO A 19 0.84 0.65 -17.77
CA PRO A 19 -0.04 1.40 -16.87
C PRO A 19 -1.43 0.78 -16.76
N ILE A 20 -1.92 0.68 -15.52
CA ILE A 20 -3.28 0.21 -15.18
C ILE A 20 -3.99 1.34 -14.43
N THR A 21 -5.11 1.81 -14.99
CA THR A 21 -5.90 2.91 -14.41
C THR A 21 -7.17 2.40 -13.75
N VAL A 22 -7.45 2.88 -12.55
CA VAL A 22 -8.69 2.64 -11.80
C VAL A 22 -9.39 3.97 -11.59
N THR A 23 -10.68 4.03 -11.96
CA THR A 23 -11.55 5.18 -11.70
C THR A 23 -12.22 5.00 -10.35
N LEU A 24 -12.13 6.01 -9.49
CA LEU A 24 -12.81 6.07 -8.21
C LEU A 24 -14.30 6.35 -8.41
N THR A 25 -15.12 5.80 -7.53
CA THR A 25 -16.57 5.99 -7.56
C THR A 25 -16.93 7.43 -7.21
N ASP A 26 -16.25 7.99 -6.20
CA ASP A 26 -16.36 9.38 -5.77
C ASP A 26 -14.96 10.01 -5.76
N PRO A 27 -14.81 11.30 -6.13
CA PRO A 27 -13.52 11.97 -6.04
C PRO A 27 -13.01 12.05 -4.59
N LEU A 28 -11.71 11.83 -4.39
CA LEU A 28 -11.05 11.89 -3.08
C LEU A 28 -10.06 13.06 -3.02
N THR A 29 -10.00 13.74 -1.88
CA THR A 29 -9.03 14.81 -1.62
C THR A 29 -7.70 14.21 -1.18
N ASN A 30 -6.63 14.42 -1.96
CA ASN A 30 -5.27 13.93 -1.67
C ASN A 30 -5.24 12.49 -1.14
N PRO A 31 -5.75 11.49 -1.89
CA PRO A 31 -5.76 10.12 -1.42
C PRO A 31 -4.35 9.56 -1.28
N VAL A 32 -4.19 8.70 -0.29
CA VAL A 32 -3.05 7.82 -0.08
C VAL A 32 -3.48 6.40 -0.43
N PHE A 33 -2.62 5.67 -1.14
CA PHE A 33 -2.93 4.35 -1.67
C PHE A 33 -2.18 3.25 -0.93
N ALA A 34 -2.79 2.07 -0.83
CA ALA A 34 -2.15 0.83 -0.40
C ALA A 34 -2.62 -0.33 -1.28
N PHE A 35 -1.73 -1.28 -1.55
CA PHE A 35 -1.99 -2.40 -2.45
C PHE A 35 -1.57 -3.75 -1.87
N THR A 36 -2.18 -4.82 -2.36
CA THR A 36 -1.58 -6.17 -2.35
C THR A 36 -2.07 -6.92 -3.56
N ALA A 37 -1.38 -8.00 -3.92
CA ALA A 37 -1.77 -8.84 -5.03
C ALA A 37 -1.60 -10.31 -4.68
N THR A 38 -2.28 -11.17 -5.43
CA THR A 38 -1.86 -12.57 -5.52
C THR A 38 -0.49 -12.67 -6.20
N GLN A 39 0.18 -13.81 -6.01
CA GLN A 39 1.40 -14.18 -6.71
C GLN A 39 1.15 -15.51 -7.44
N ASN A 40 0.32 -15.46 -8.48
CA ASN A 40 0.05 -16.59 -9.37
C ASN A 40 1.19 -16.81 -10.37
N GLY A 41 1.87 -15.73 -10.79
CA GLY A 41 3.08 -15.75 -11.61
C GLY A 41 4.33 -16.14 -10.80
N SER A 42 5.38 -16.56 -11.50
CA SER A 42 6.65 -16.94 -10.86
C SER A 42 7.57 -15.76 -10.56
N ASP A 43 7.38 -14.66 -11.27
CA ASP A 43 8.26 -13.49 -11.20
C ASP A 43 7.73 -12.54 -10.11
N PRO A 44 8.51 -12.23 -9.07
CA PRO A 44 8.10 -11.32 -8.02
C PRO A 44 8.05 -9.88 -8.52
N PHE A 45 7.17 -9.09 -7.92
CA PHE A 45 6.91 -7.71 -8.32
C PHE A 45 6.46 -6.86 -7.14
N VAL A 46 6.48 -5.54 -7.35
CA VAL A 46 5.84 -4.53 -6.50
C VAL A 46 4.75 -3.81 -7.29
N LEU A 47 3.84 -3.17 -6.57
CA LEU A 47 2.81 -2.30 -7.16
C LEU A 47 3.16 -0.85 -6.84
N ARG A 48 3.26 -0.02 -7.89
CA ARG A 48 3.67 1.38 -7.74
C ARG A 48 2.65 2.31 -8.36
N VAL A 49 2.22 3.33 -7.62
CA VAL A 49 1.40 4.42 -8.17
C VAL A 49 2.30 5.36 -8.97
N ILE A 50 1.88 5.69 -10.19
CA ILE A 50 2.66 6.52 -11.11
C ILE A 50 1.94 7.78 -11.55
N ASP A 51 0.61 7.86 -11.41
CA ASP A 51 -0.16 9.04 -11.80
C ASP A 51 -1.53 9.11 -11.12
N GLU A 52 -2.07 10.31 -11.03
CA GLU A 52 -3.41 10.60 -10.52
C GLU A 52 -4.14 11.56 -11.49
N THR A 53 -5.39 11.24 -11.81
CA THR A 53 -6.25 12.13 -12.61
C THR A 53 -7.11 12.98 -11.70
N LEU A 54 -6.95 14.30 -11.78
CA LEU A 54 -7.69 15.26 -10.96
C LEU A 54 -8.93 15.81 -11.67
N ASP A 55 -9.99 16.11 -10.91
CA ASP A 55 -11.11 16.93 -11.37
C ASP A 55 -10.77 18.44 -11.37
N ALA A 56 -11.76 19.28 -11.66
CA ALA A 56 -11.58 20.74 -11.71
C ALA A 56 -11.31 21.39 -10.34
N ASP A 57 -11.66 20.70 -9.26
CA ASP A 57 -11.48 21.17 -7.88
C ASP A 57 -10.18 20.63 -7.27
N GLY A 58 -9.45 19.79 -8.00
CA GLY A 58 -8.17 19.21 -7.59
C GLY A 58 -8.30 17.88 -6.84
N ASN A 59 -9.47 17.25 -6.86
CA ASN A 59 -9.67 15.95 -6.22
C ASN A 59 -9.33 14.82 -7.20
N THR A 60 -8.74 13.75 -6.68
CA THR A 60 -8.39 12.57 -7.47
C THR A 60 -9.66 11.80 -7.85
N THR A 61 -9.83 11.57 -9.14
CA THR A 61 -10.95 10.82 -9.75
C THR A 61 -10.52 9.45 -10.28
N ALA A 62 -9.22 9.28 -10.53
CA ALA A 62 -8.62 8.03 -10.93
C ALA A 62 -7.16 8.00 -10.52
N PHE A 63 -6.61 6.82 -10.29
CA PHE A 63 -5.18 6.60 -10.09
C PHE A 63 -4.68 5.59 -11.10
N THR A 64 -3.40 5.70 -11.45
CA THR A 64 -2.71 4.79 -12.35
C THR A 64 -1.53 4.18 -11.62
N PHE A 65 -1.43 2.85 -11.68
CA PHE A 65 -0.33 2.10 -11.10
C PHE A 65 0.30 1.16 -12.14
N ILE A 66 1.45 0.60 -11.81
CA ILE A 66 2.16 -0.41 -12.60
C ILE A 66 2.42 -1.66 -11.76
N ILE A 67 2.54 -2.80 -12.45
CA ILE A 67 3.18 -4.01 -11.92
C ILE A 67 4.65 -3.93 -12.33
N GLU A 68 5.52 -3.77 -11.35
CA GLU A 68 6.95 -3.55 -11.56
C GLU A 68 7.73 -4.76 -11.03
N GLU A 69 8.33 -5.53 -11.95
CA GLU A 69 9.18 -6.66 -11.58
C GLU A 69 10.58 -6.20 -11.17
N TRP A 70 11.20 -6.94 -10.26
CA TRP A 70 12.60 -6.75 -9.85
C TRP A 70 13.59 -6.89 -11.04
N GLU A 71 14.78 -6.30 -10.94
CA GLU A 71 15.72 -6.19 -12.06
C GLU A 71 16.28 -7.53 -12.54
N TYR A 72 16.34 -8.56 -11.70
CA TYR A 72 16.72 -9.90 -12.14
C TYR A 72 15.64 -10.59 -12.99
N SER A 73 14.43 -10.05 -13.05
CA SER A 73 13.31 -10.62 -13.80
C SER A 73 13.34 -10.20 -15.27
N ASN A 74 12.32 -10.59 -16.03
CA ASN A 74 12.28 -10.38 -17.48
C ASN A 74 11.60 -9.05 -17.89
N GLY A 75 10.99 -8.37 -16.91
CA GLY A 75 10.36 -7.07 -17.02
C GLY A 75 8.86 -7.15 -17.26
N GLY A 76 8.35 -8.19 -17.94
CA GLY A 76 6.92 -8.35 -18.22
C GLY A 76 6.25 -9.37 -17.31
N HIS A 77 5.15 -8.98 -16.68
CA HIS A 77 4.33 -9.86 -15.86
C HIS A 77 3.08 -10.34 -16.63
N GLU A 78 3.20 -11.40 -17.43
CA GLU A 78 2.09 -11.86 -18.29
C GLU A 78 0.95 -12.57 -17.53
N THR A 79 1.21 -13.03 -16.30
CA THR A 79 0.22 -13.75 -15.50
C THR A 79 -0.78 -12.79 -14.85
N ASN A 80 -2.05 -13.18 -14.82
CA ASN A 80 -3.07 -12.38 -14.15
C ASN A 80 -2.97 -12.50 -12.62
N GLU A 81 -2.97 -11.36 -11.96
CA GLU A 81 -3.05 -11.25 -10.51
C GLU A 81 -4.35 -10.59 -10.08
N THR A 82 -4.89 -11.05 -8.95
CA THR A 82 -5.96 -10.35 -8.25
C THR A 82 -5.32 -9.29 -7.38
N ILE A 83 -5.55 -8.02 -7.73
CA ILE A 83 -4.99 -6.85 -7.08
C ILE A 83 -6.07 -6.23 -6.21
N ASN A 84 -5.79 -6.11 -4.93
CA ASN A 84 -6.61 -5.39 -3.96
C ASN A 84 -5.98 -4.04 -3.69
N TRP A 85 -6.81 -3.02 -3.53
CA TRP A 85 -6.36 -1.66 -3.28
C TRP A 85 -7.26 -0.94 -2.28
N LEU A 86 -6.68 0.03 -1.60
CA LEU A 86 -7.34 0.97 -0.71
C LEU A 86 -6.82 2.38 -1.02
N ALA A 87 -7.74 3.33 -1.10
CA ALA A 87 -7.47 4.76 -1.20
C ALA A 87 -8.13 5.46 0.00
N ILE A 88 -7.36 6.23 0.77
CA ILE A 88 -7.86 7.00 1.93
C ILE A 88 -7.41 8.44 1.78
N GLU A 89 -8.32 9.41 1.92
CA GLU A 89 -7.96 10.84 1.98
C GLU A 89 -6.91 11.08 3.07
N GLU A 90 -5.89 11.87 2.79
CA GLU A 90 -4.87 12.24 3.78
C GLU A 90 -5.50 12.84 5.06
N GLY A 91 -4.95 12.47 6.22
CA GLY A 91 -5.38 12.98 7.53
C GLY A 91 -5.83 11.89 8.51
N VAL A 92 -6.38 12.33 9.65
CA VAL A 92 -6.89 11.47 10.72
C VAL A 92 -8.40 11.34 10.60
N HIS A 93 -8.86 10.11 10.47
CA HIS A 93 -10.26 9.72 10.33
C HIS A 93 -10.70 8.77 11.44
N THR A 94 -12.01 8.65 11.62
CA THR A 94 -12.61 7.71 12.57
C THR A 94 -13.57 6.79 11.84
N LEU A 95 -13.32 5.49 11.94
CA LEU A 95 -14.22 4.46 11.40
C LEU A 95 -15.54 4.41 12.18
N PRO A 96 -16.61 3.85 11.61
CA PRO A 96 -17.91 3.74 12.28
C PRO A 96 -17.87 3.01 13.63
N ASP A 97 -16.87 2.15 13.86
CA ASP A 97 -16.65 1.41 15.11
C ASP A 97 -15.74 2.15 16.12
N GLY A 98 -15.34 3.39 15.81
CA GLY A 98 -14.53 4.25 16.68
C GLY A 98 -13.03 4.06 16.54
N ARG A 99 -12.56 3.15 15.68
CA ARG A 99 -11.14 2.99 15.40
C ARG A 99 -10.59 4.17 14.60
N ILE A 100 -9.32 4.49 14.84
CA ILE A 100 -8.59 5.55 14.13
C ILE A 100 -7.99 4.99 12.84
N VAL A 101 -8.06 5.78 11.77
CA VAL A 101 -7.26 5.63 10.56
C VAL A 101 -6.49 6.93 10.36
N GLU A 102 -5.19 6.87 10.14
CA GLU A 102 -4.38 8.02 9.78
C GLU A 102 -3.64 7.73 8.49
N ALA A 103 -3.78 8.59 7.50
CA ALA A 103 -3.11 8.45 6.21
C ALA A 103 -2.24 9.67 5.94
N GLY A 104 -1.08 9.45 5.32
CA GLY A 104 -0.19 10.54 4.91
C GLY A 104 0.87 10.09 3.92
N THR A 105 1.74 11.02 3.58
CA THR A 105 2.89 10.76 2.70
C THR A 105 4.21 11.08 3.39
N THR A 106 5.27 10.43 2.97
CA THR A 106 6.63 10.70 3.45
C THR A 106 7.61 10.51 2.32
N SER A 107 8.60 11.39 2.25
CA SER A 107 9.68 11.27 1.29
C SER A 107 10.77 10.36 1.86
N ALA A 108 10.92 9.16 1.31
CA ALA A 108 11.81 8.11 1.83
C ALA A 108 12.80 7.63 0.78
N ASN A 109 13.93 7.07 1.22
CA ASN A 109 14.93 6.43 0.38
C ASN A 109 15.47 5.18 1.10
N HIS A 110 16.65 4.69 0.73
CA HIS A 110 17.32 3.55 1.39
C HIS A 110 17.70 3.76 2.87
N THR A 111 17.50 4.95 3.43
CA THR A 111 17.76 5.27 4.84
C THR A 111 16.48 5.54 5.62
N ASP A 112 16.51 5.25 6.92
CA ASP A 112 15.35 5.40 7.80
C ASP A 112 14.81 6.84 7.80
N SER A 113 13.54 6.95 7.45
CA SER A 113 12.73 8.17 7.55
C SER A 113 11.70 7.99 8.66
N ALA A 114 11.80 8.80 9.72
CA ALA A 114 10.87 8.72 10.84
C ALA A 114 9.53 9.38 10.50
N VAL A 115 8.45 8.64 10.68
CA VAL A 115 7.06 9.11 10.52
C VAL A 115 6.42 9.26 11.90
N SER A 116 5.85 10.43 12.17
CA SER A 116 5.12 10.70 13.41
C SER A 116 3.61 10.61 13.18
N LEU A 117 2.94 9.83 14.03
CA LEU A 117 1.48 9.69 14.02
C LEU A 117 0.84 10.69 14.98
N THR A 118 -0.27 11.29 14.54
CA THR A 118 -1.01 12.33 15.26
C THR A 118 -2.42 11.89 15.66
N GLY A 119 -2.88 10.73 15.18
CA GLY A 119 -4.22 10.20 15.42
C GLY A 119 -4.51 9.81 16.87
N GLY A 120 -3.49 9.75 17.73
CA GLY A 120 -3.66 9.44 19.16
C GLY A 120 -3.86 7.94 19.45
N PHE A 121 -3.20 7.07 18.69
CA PHE A 121 -3.22 5.63 18.94
C PHE A 121 -2.72 5.31 20.36
N THR A 122 -3.28 4.28 20.99
CA THR A 122 -2.90 3.81 22.32
C THR A 122 -2.05 2.55 22.31
N ALA A 123 -1.91 1.94 21.12
CA ALA A 123 -1.09 0.77 20.82
C ALA A 123 -0.55 0.91 19.38
N PRO A 124 0.50 0.15 18.99
CA PRO A 124 0.98 0.16 17.60
C PRO A 124 -0.16 -0.14 16.60
N PRO A 125 -0.38 0.71 15.57
CA PRO A 125 -1.33 0.41 14.50
C PRO A 125 -0.78 -0.63 13.52
N VAL A 126 -1.66 -1.14 12.66
CA VAL A 126 -1.25 -1.75 11.40
C VAL A 126 -0.84 -0.63 10.45
N VAL A 127 0.31 -0.74 9.81
CA VAL A 127 0.81 0.24 8.83
C VAL A 127 0.91 -0.45 7.49
N LEU A 128 0.28 0.12 6.47
CA LEU A 128 0.42 -0.27 5.07
C LEU A 128 1.19 0.82 4.34
N THR A 129 2.08 0.45 3.42
CA THR A 129 2.84 1.42 2.63
C THR A 129 2.80 1.12 1.14
N SER A 130 2.99 2.15 0.32
CA SER A 130 3.11 2.00 -1.12
C SER A 130 3.92 3.13 -1.72
N VAL A 131 4.80 2.79 -2.66
CA VAL A 131 5.59 3.79 -3.39
C VAL A 131 4.71 4.48 -4.43
N MET A 132 4.70 5.81 -4.41
CA MET A 132 3.80 6.66 -5.21
C MET A 132 4.55 7.66 -6.11
N SER A 133 5.82 7.39 -6.39
CA SER A 133 6.59 8.08 -7.42
C SER A 133 7.64 7.14 -8.02
N ASN A 134 8.30 7.58 -9.09
CA ASN A 134 9.35 6.83 -9.78
C ASN A 134 10.50 7.79 -10.17
N ASN A 135 11.22 8.28 -9.15
CA ASN A 135 12.34 9.21 -9.31
C ASN A 135 13.68 8.49 -9.57
N ASP A 136 13.80 7.23 -9.16
CA ASP A 136 14.84 6.28 -9.58
C ASP A 136 14.20 5.05 -10.23
N THR A 137 14.84 4.52 -11.27
CA THR A 137 14.28 3.42 -12.09
C THR A 137 14.48 2.04 -11.49
N THR A 138 15.20 1.95 -10.36
CA THR A 138 15.36 0.68 -9.63
C THR A 138 14.09 0.37 -8.86
N THR A 139 13.68 -0.89 -8.90
CA THR A 139 12.54 -1.43 -8.19
C THR A 139 12.83 -1.42 -6.71
N VAL A 140 11.86 -0.95 -5.93
CA VAL A 140 11.95 -0.90 -4.48
C VAL A 140 10.67 -1.33 -3.83
N ASP A 141 10.82 -1.96 -2.68
CA ASP A 141 9.76 -2.18 -1.72
C ASP A 141 9.84 -1.16 -0.58
N SER A 142 8.69 -0.77 -0.02
CA SER A 142 8.61 0.09 1.15
C SER A 142 8.58 -0.76 2.42
N ASP A 143 9.45 -0.46 3.39
CA ASP A 143 9.59 -1.25 4.63
C ASP A 143 9.29 -0.39 5.87
N PRO A 144 8.03 -0.39 6.37
CA PRO A 144 7.67 0.26 7.61
C PRO A 144 8.02 -0.62 8.81
N HIS A 145 8.85 -0.12 9.71
CA HIS A 145 9.37 -0.88 10.84
C HIS A 145 9.44 -0.05 12.12
N ALA A 146 9.73 -0.73 13.24
CA ALA A 146 9.76 -0.12 14.57
C ALA A 146 8.45 0.63 14.93
N ILE A 147 7.31 0.03 14.57
CA ILE A 147 5.98 0.64 14.73
C ILE A 147 5.63 0.77 16.22
N THR A 148 5.25 1.99 16.60
CA THR A 148 4.78 2.35 17.93
C THR A 148 3.44 3.09 17.82
N ALA A 149 2.80 3.37 18.96
CA ALA A 149 1.58 4.17 19.00
C ALA A 149 1.78 5.63 18.53
N SER A 150 3.02 6.12 18.49
CA SER A 150 3.35 7.51 18.12
C SER A 150 4.02 7.67 16.75
N GLY A 151 4.33 6.57 16.06
CA GLY A 151 5.13 6.64 14.84
C GLY A 151 5.83 5.34 14.50
N PHE A 152 6.51 5.35 13.36
CA PHE A 152 7.29 4.25 12.81
C PHE A 152 8.46 4.81 11.97
N ASN A 153 9.40 3.96 11.58
CA ASN A 153 10.42 4.29 10.59
C ASN A 153 10.04 3.68 9.26
N LEU A 154 10.42 4.33 8.17
CA LEU A 154 10.16 3.89 6.80
C LEU A 154 11.45 3.97 5.98
N ARG A 155 11.73 2.96 5.17
CA ARG A 155 12.82 2.98 4.20
C ARG A 155 12.42 2.25 2.91
N LEU A 156 13.20 2.43 1.86
CA LEU A 156 13.08 1.71 0.60
C LEU A 156 14.14 0.61 0.51
N GLN A 157 13.75 -0.56 0.04
CA GLN A 157 14.63 -1.70 -0.13
C GLN A 157 14.70 -2.11 -1.60
N GLU A 158 15.90 -2.09 -2.15
CA GLU A 158 16.19 -2.66 -3.47
C GLU A 158 16.43 -4.17 -3.36
N GLU A 159 16.44 -4.88 -4.50
CA GLU A 159 16.86 -6.28 -4.52
C GLU A 159 18.33 -6.44 -4.07
N GLU A 160 18.68 -7.63 -3.56
CA GLU A 160 20.03 -7.92 -3.05
C GLU A 160 21.15 -7.71 -4.09
N GLY A 161 20.80 -7.78 -5.38
CA GLY A 161 21.72 -7.57 -6.50
C GLY A 161 22.14 -6.12 -6.72
N GLN A 162 21.43 -5.17 -6.12
CA GLN A 162 21.66 -3.74 -6.30
C GLN A 162 22.66 -3.17 -5.28
N ASN A 163 22.95 -1.87 -5.43
CA ASN A 163 23.97 -1.20 -4.61
C ASN A 163 23.44 -0.74 -3.23
N GLY A 164 22.13 -0.85 -2.99
CA GLY A 164 21.48 -0.47 -1.73
C GLY A 164 21.31 1.04 -1.57
N SER A 165 21.38 1.81 -2.65
CA SER A 165 21.32 3.27 -2.67
C SER A 165 20.27 3.75 -3.67
N HIS A 166 19.10 4.05 -3.15
CA HIS A 166 17.99 4.59 -3.92
C HIS A 166 17.83 6.10 -3.75
N LEU A 167 17.32 6.80 -4.77
CA LEU A 167 16.85 8.19 -4.63
C LEU A 167 15.59 8.28 -3.77
N GLN A 168 15.22 9.52 -3.41
CA GLN A 168 14.04 9.76 -2.60
C GLN A 168 12.77 9.58 -3.43
N GLU A 169 11.85 8.76 -2.95
CA GLU A 169 10.50 8.58 -3.49
C GLU A 169 9.46 9.15 -2.52
N ASN A 170 8.31 9.52 -3.05
CA ASN A 170 7.11 9.75 -2.28
C ASN A 170 6.49 8.40 -1.93
N VAL A 171 6.34 8.10 -0.64
CA VAL A 171 5.72 6.87 -0.14
C VAL A 171 4.46 7.24 0.62
N GLY A 172 3.35 6.63 0.22
CA GLY A 172 2.09 6.70 0.93
C GLY A 172 2.09 5.72 2.10
N TRP A 173 1.52 6.13 3.23
CA TRP A 173 1.32 5.26 4.39
C TRP A 173 -0.09 5.39 4.95
N ILE A 174 -0.66 4.27 5.40
CA ILE A 174 -1.97 4.20 6.04
C ILE A 174 -1.83 3.42 7.35
N ALA A 175 -2.01 4.12 8.47
CA ALA A 175 -2.01 3.56 9.82
C ALA A 175 -3.45 3.29 10.29
N ILE A 176 -3.78 2.03 10.60
CA ILE A 176 -5.10 1.59 11.02
C ILE A 176 -5.04 1.02 12.43
N GLN A 177 -5.87 1.53 13.33
CA GLN A 177 -5.96 1.00 14.69
C GLN A 177 -6.38 -0.49 14.65
N PRO A 178 -5.73 -1.38 15.42
CA PRO A 178 -6.03 -2.80 15.39
C PRO A 178 -7.43 -3.14 15.91
N GLY A 179 -7.92 -4.32 15.53
CA GLY A 179 -9.26 -4.83 15.89
C GLY A 179 -10.30 -4.58 14.80
N GLY A 180 -11.57 -4.61 15.19
CA GLY A 180 -12.71 -4.43 14.28
C GLY A 180 -13.60 -5.68 14.21
N SER A 181 -14.38 -5.77 13.13
CA SER A 181 -15.35 -6.85 12.89
C SER A 181 -15.65 -7.00 11.40
N ALA A 182 -16.36 -8.04 11.00
CA ALA A 182 -16.81 -8.22 9.63
C ALA A 182 -17.60 -7.02 9.07
N SER A 183 -18.30 -6.28 9.94
CA SER A 183 -19.11 -5.11 9.57
C SER A 183 -18.31 -3.82 9.35
N SER A 184 -17.12 -3.71 9.94
CA SER A 184 -16.29 -2.50 9.93
C SER A 184 -14.89 -2.74 9.36
N GLY A 185 -14.62 -3.95 8.88
CA GLY A 185 -13.28 -4.43 8.57
C GLY A 185 -12.50 -4.79 9.82
N THR A 186 -11.40 -5.52 9.63
CA THR A 186 -10.47 -5.92 10.68
C THR A 186 -9.07 -5.46 10.33
N ALA A 187 -8.27 -5.15 11.34
CA ALA A 187 -6.84 -4.86 11.21
C ALA A 187 -6.08 -5.66 12.26
N ASN A 188 -5.14 -6.51 11.82
CA ASN A 188 -4.40 -7.42 12.67
C ASN A 188 -2.91 -7.37 12.32
N SER A 189 -2.06 -7.57 13.33
CA SER A 189 -0.62 -7.75 13.15
C SER A 189 -0.24 -9.18 13.52
N PHE A 190 0.66 -9.76 12.75
CA PHE A 190 1.17 -11.11 12.95
C PHE A 190 2.69 -11.09 13.05
N THR A 191 3.27 -12.14 13.60
CA THR A 191 4.72 -12.30 13.76
C THR A 191 5.14 -13.67 13.28
N GLY A 192 6.38 -13.81 12.84
CA GLY A 192 6.94 -15.09 12.41
C GLY A 192 6.51 -15.50 11.01
N VAL A 193 6.16 -14.52 10.16
CA VAL A 193 6.10 -14.71 8.71
C VAL A 193 7.52 -14.87 8.18
N ASP A 194 7.69 -15.78 7.24
CA ASP A 194 8.96 -16.06 6.58
C ASP A 194 8.74 -16.40 5.09
N GLU A 195 9.73 -17.00 4.42
CA GLU A 195 9.61 -17.39 3.01
C GLU A 195 8.62 -18.54 2.77
N ILE A 196 8.10 -19.17 3.83
CA ILE A 196 7.16 -20.27 3.76
C ILE A 196 5.73 -19.71 3.77
N PRO A 197 4.83 -20.20 2.90
CA PRO A 197 3.44 -19.77 2.91
C PRO A 197 2.75 -20.01 4.26
N ASP A 198 2.32 -18.93 4.90
CA ASP A 198 1.53 -18.94 6.13
C ASP A 198 0.03 -18.76 5.87
N THR A 199 -0.79 -19.30 6.76
CA THR A 199 -2.24 -19.03 6.79
C THR A 199 -2.59 -18.20 8.01
N LEU A 200 -2.89 -16.92 7.79
CA LEU A 200 -3.22 -15.97 8.84
C LEU A 200 -4.74 -15.71 8.86
N PRO A 201 -5.39 -15.69 10.04
CA PRO A 201 -6.82 -15.44 10.13
C PRO A 201 -7.15 -13.98 9.82
N LEU A 202 -8.22 -13.73 9.07
CA LEU A 202 -8.70 -12.36 8.81
C LEU A 202 -9.28 -11.66 10.06
N GLY A 203 -9.40 -12.35 11.19
CA GLY A 203 -10.00 -11.85 12.43
C GLY A 203 -11.53 -11.91 12.49
N ASP A 204 -12.20 -12.08 11.35
CA ASP A 204 -13.64 -12.35 11.26
C ASP A 204 -13.96 -13.10 9.95
N THR A 205 -15.24 -13.36 9.67
CA THR A 205 -15.72 -14.00 8.43
C THR A 205 -16.23 -12.94 7.46
N PHE A 206 -15.68 -12.95 6.25
CA PHE A 206 -16.02 -12.00 5.20
C PHE A 206 -16.59 -12.70 3.97
N THR A 207 -17.44 -11.98 3.23
CA THR A 207 -17.84 -12.38 1.88
C THR A 207 -17.11 -11.46 0.91
N ASN A 208 -16.25 -12.04 0.06
CA ASN A 208 -15.42 -11.31 -0.92
C ASN A 208 -14.61 -10.14 -0.30
N PRO A 209 -13.76 -10.40 0.71
CA PRO A 209 -12.97 -9.34 1.33
C PRO A 209 -11.97 -8.73 0.35
N VAL A 210 -11.81 -7.40 0.42
CA VAL A 210 -10.57 -6.74 0.00
C VAL A 210 -9.57 -6.96 1.13
N VAL A 211 -8.49 -7.67 0.86
CA VAL A 211 -7.43 -7.95 1.83
C VAL A 211 -6.20 -7.18 1.40
N LEU A 212 -5.58 -6.46 2.32
CA LEU A 212 -4.29 -5.81 2.15
C LEU A 212 -3.32 -6.37 3.19
N GLY A 213 -2.03 -6.32 2.88
CA GLY A 213 -0.98 -6.78 3.78
C GLY A 213 0.32 -6.05 3.48
N GLU A 214 1.11 -5.88 4.53
CA GLU A 214 2.47 -5.35 4.53
C GLU A 214 3.29 -6.30 5.40
N THR A 215 4.57 -6.48 5.07
CA THR A 215 5.50 -7.33 5.83
C THR A 215 6.59 -6.52 6.50
#